data_AF-A0A8K0A9F2-F1
#
_entry.id   AF-A0A8K0A9F2-F1
#
_cell.length_a   1.000
_cell.length_b   1.000
_cell.length_c   1.000
_cell.angle_alpha   90.00
_cell.angle_beta   90.00
_cell.angle_gamma   90.00
#
_symmetry.space_group_name_H-M   'P 1'
#
loop_
_entity.id
_entity.type
_entity.pdbx_description
1 polymer ?
#
loop_
_entity_poly.entity_id
_entity_poly.type
_entity_poly.pdbx_seq_one_letter_code
_entity_poly.pdbx_strand_id
1 'polypeptide(L)'
;MSNSMTQAIQLPPSRIRFSHDSIHDSFSHPGVREIPILETLGDILNGYIDVDMLPMIRVVLSGGKFFVLSGNRRLYIYRTLEEVGFLSSVEVMRCPMNDRVWQELDKKLTTKCMGETVDIRTRDIDDFLSEREKILESYSLRQAQNNVSSSDSDETGSESDTSSSEDEEPEPSNEKSPSQQRSRSKIEELRSHLRAAQADCSEYYSIIERYERKIADLQRKLTSLRRQLGKASAIGDRAMETYDVKKMDRASRRDAKQRILNDFVVSEDEMAGSDRRKPKCSKRWSTRQHDGPTKRERKMTKIADKTQQTIAECKQRRKDIQDYQVVSNIKVNKLRLNLNEATQNLAVCRAKIQRYRREIQSIEDDNQEGEIIHCIRDLFVKE
;
A
#
# COMPACT_ATOMS: atom_id res chain seq x y z
N MET A 1 21.11 -30.08 -20.33
CA MET A 1 19.83 -29.64 -19.71
C MET A 1 19.27 -28.54 -20.59
N SER A 2 18.24 -28.85 -21.39
CA SER A 2 17.56 -27.88 -22.24
C SER A 2 16.86 -26.84 -21.36
N ASN A 3 17.24 -25.57 -21.48
CA ASN A 3 16.56 -24.45 -20.84
C ASN A 3 15.15 -24.36 -21.44
N SER A 4 14.19 -25.04 -20.81
CA SER A 4 12.79 -24.93 -21.19
C SER A 4 12.35 -23.50 -20.89
N MET A 5 12.31 -22.67 -21.92
CA MET A 5 12.03 -21.24 -21.80
C MET A 5 10.60 -21.04 -21.29
N THR A 6 10.46 -20.23 -20.25
CA THR A 6 9.18 -19.63 -19.87
C THR A 6 8.71 -18.70 -20.98
N GLN A 7 7.45 -18.81 -21.38
CA GLN A 7 6.87 -18.00 -22.46
C GLN A 7 5.76 -17.12 -21.89
N ALA A 8 5.78 -15.82 -22.20
CA ALA A 8 4.65 -14.94 -21.94
C ALA A 8 3.54 -15.20 -22.97
N ILE A 9 2.31 -15.38 -22.51
CA ILE A 9 1.13 -15.60 -23.35
C ILE A 9 -0.03 -14.74 -22.85
N GLN A 10 -0.91 -14.30 -23.75
CA GLN A 10 -2.15 -13.60 -23.41
C GLN A 10 -3.27 -14.63 -23.21
N LEU A 11 -3.95 -14.57 -22.07
CA LEU A 11 -5.09 -15.45 -21.76
C LEU A 11 -6.25 -14.66 -21.15
N PRO A 12 -7.51 -14.97 -21.49
CA PRO A 12 -8.66 -14.53 -20.71
C PRO A 12 -8.56 -15.06 -19.27
N PRO A 13 -8.76 -14.22 -18.23
CA PRO A 13 -8.69 -14.67 -16.83
C PRO A 13 -9.62 -15.85 -16.52
N SER A 14 -10.80 -15.88 -17.14
CA SER A 14 -11.79 -16.97 -17.07
C SER A 14 -11.23 -18.33 -17.52
N ARG A 15 -10.24 -18.36 -18.42
CA ARG A 15 -9.58 -19.60 -18.88
C ARG A 15 -8.50 -20.13 -17.93
N ILE A 16 -8.11 -19.35 -16.93
CA ILE A 16 -7.08 -19.72 -15.95
C ILE A 16 -7.76 -20.25 -14.69
N ARG A 17 -7.39 -21.43 -14.23
CA ARG A 17 -7.95 -22.10 -13.05
C ARG A 17 -7.13 -21.80 -11.79
N PHE A 18 -7.83 -21.62 -10.67
CA PHE A 18 -7.19 -21.54 -9.36
C PHE A 18 -6.53 -22.88 -8.99
N SER A 19 -5.37 -22.83 -8.33
CA SER A 19 -4.80 -24.05 -7.73
C SER A 19 -5.30 -24.30 -6.32
N HIS A 20 -5.74 -23.25 -5.62
CA HIS A 20 -6.18 -23.34 -4.24
C HIS A 20 -7.71 -23.33 -4.14
N ASP A 21 -8.28 -24.06 -3.17
CA ASP A 21 -9.69 -23.92 -2.78
C ASP A 21 -10.02 -22.56 -2.17
N SER A 22 -9.04 -21.94 -1.50
CA SER A 22 -9.26 -20.67 -0.82
C SER A 22 -8.04 -19.75 -0.86
N ILE A 23 -8.30 -18.45 -0.83
CA ILE A 23 -7.27 -17.39 -0.76
C ILE A 23 -7.55 -16.48 0.42
N HIS A 24 -6.52 -15.79 0.92
CA HIS A 24 -6.72 -14.74 1.92
C HIS A 24 -7.23 -13.47 1.22
N ASP A 25 -8.03 -12.67 1.90
CA ASP A 25 -8.57 -11.38 1.43
C ASP A 25 -7.53 -10.26 1.20
N SER A 26 -6.25 -10.53 1.45
CA SER A 26 -5.18 -9.54 1.46
C SER A 26 -3.90 -10.10 0.86
N PHE A 27 -3.04 -9.25 0.30
CA PHE A 27 -1.69 -9.57 -0.13
C PHE A 27 -0.73 -9.57 1.06
N SER A 28 -0.02 -10.67 1.25
CA SER A 28 0.98 -10.82 2.31
C SER A 28 2.34 -10.49 1.73
N HIS A 29 2.99 -9.44 2.23
CA HIS A 29 4.38 -9.13 1.94
C HIS A 29 5.17 -9.14 3.25
N PRO A 30 6.30 -9.87 3.34
CA PRO A 30 7.14 -9.84 4.52
C PRO A 30 7.56 -8.40 4.84
N GLY A 31 7.30 -7.95 6.07
CA GLY A 31 7.68 -6.61 6.53
C GLY A 31 6.81 -5.44 6.01
N VAL A 32 5.76 -5.71 5.22
CA VAL A 32 4.81 -4.69 4.77
C VAL A 32 3.44 -4.99 5.37
N ARG A 33 2.63 -3.94 5.62
CA ARG A 33 1.23 -4.11 6.00
C ARG A 33 0.53 -4.90 4.89
N GLU A 34 -0.33 -5.84 5.26
CA GLU A 34 -1.16 -6.55 4.30
C GLU A 34 -2.03 -5.55 3.53
N ILE A 35 -2.05 -5.71 2.20
CA ILE A 35 -2.84 -4.85 1.30
C ILE A 35 -4.10 -5.62 0.92
N PRO A 36 -5.30 -5.16 1.29
CA PRO A 36 -6.55 -5.81 0.90
C PRO A 36 -6.67 -5.97 -0.61
N ILE A 37 -7.25 -7.10 -1.04
CA ILE A 37 -7.52 -7.38 -2.45
C ILE A 37 -8.50 -6.33 -3.02
N LEU A 38 -9.53 -5.96 -2.25
CA LEU A 38 -10.52 -4.98 -2.68
C LEU A 38 -9.95 -3.56 -2.77
N GLU A 39 -8.99 -3.18 -1.91
CA GLU A 39 -8.26 -1.92 -2.04
C GLU A 39 -7.51 -1.88 -3.38
N THR A 40 -6.84 -2.97 -3.75
CA THR A 40 -6.13 -3.06 -5.04
C THR A 40 -7.10 -3.05 -6.23
N LEU A 41 -8.24 -3.73 -6.13
CA LEU A 41 -9.29 -3.71 -7.16
C LEU A 41 -9.84 -2.31 -7.37
N GLY A 42 -10.18 -1.61 -6.28
CA GLY A 42 -10.64 -0.23 -6.31
C GLY A 42 -9.60 0.71 -6.90
N ASP A 43 -8.33 0.57 -6.51
CA ASP A 43 -7.24 1.38 -7.06
C ASP A 43 -7.09 1.23 -8.57
N ILE A 44 -7.26 0.01 -9.10
CA ILE A 44 -7.24 -0.24 -10.55
C ILE A 44 -8.45 0.41 -11.24
N LEU A 45 -9.66 0.17 -10.73
CA LEU A 45 -10.89 0.71 -11.31
C LEU A 45 -11.00 2.24 -11.23
N ASN A 46 -10.26 2.86 -10.32
CA ASN A 46 -10.15 4.32 -10.19
C ASN A 46 -8.98 4.90 -11.01
N GLY A 47 -8.16 4.08 -11.65
CA GLY A 47 -6.99 4.51 -12.42
C GLY A 47 -5.79 4.94 -11.57
N TYR A 48 -5.76 4.62 -10.27
CA TYR A 48 -4.60 4.89 -9.41
C TYR A 48 -3.45 3.91 -9.63
N ILE A 49 -3.76 2.68 -10.07
CA ILE A 49 -2.80 1.63 -10.37
C ILE A 49 -3.14 1.02 -11.73
N ASP A 50 -2.15 0.88 -12.59
CA ASP A 50 -2.31 0.15 -13.85
C ASP A 50 -2.35 -1.38 -13.59
N VAL A 51 -3.17 -2.10 -14.34
CA VAL A 51 -3.27 -3.57 -14.29
C VAL A 51 -1.90 -4.21 -14.52
N ASP A 52 -1.10 -3.62 -15.41
CA ASP A 52 0.23 -4.11 -15.77
C ASP A 52 1.28 -3.92 -14.66
N MET A 53 0.97 -3.10 -13.65
CA MET A 53 1.82 -2.96 -12.46
C MET A 53 1.68 -4.15 -11.49
N LEU A 54 0.63 -4.96 -11.64
CA LEU A 54 0.52 -6.19 -10.88
C LEU A 54 1.55 -7.21 -11.37
N PRO A 55 2.26 -7.91 -10.47
CA PRO A 55 3.20 -8.94 -10.90
C PRO A 55 2.54 -9.96 -11.82
N MET A 56 3.28 -10.46 -12.81
CA MET A 56 2.77 -11.46 -13.77
C MET A 56 2.44 -12.79 -13.07
N ILE A 57 1.31 -13.40 -13.44
CA ILE A 57 0.88 -14.70 -12.90
C ILE A 57 1.68 -15.81 -13.60
N ARG A 58 2.12 -16.81 -12.83
CA ARG A 58 2.72 -18.03 -13.39
C ARG A 58 1.66 -19.09 -13.56
N VAL A 59 1.52 -19.63 -14.76
CA VAL A 59 0.55 -20.68 -15.08
C VAL A 59 1.25 -21.92 -15.63
N VAL A 60 0.62 -23.08 -15.49
CA VAL A 60 1.04 -24.34 -16.12
C VAL A 60 -0.14 -24.97 -16.85
N LEU A 61 0.11 -25.54 -18.03
CA LEU A 61 -0.88 -26.31 -18.76
C LEU A 61 -0.89 -27.75 -18.24
N SER A 62 -1.99 -28.19 -17.65
CA SER A 62 -2.18 -29.55 -17.15
C SER A 62 -3.58 -30.04 -17.51
N GLY A 63 -3.68 -31.24 -18.11
CA GLY A 63 -4.98 -31.78 -18.55
C GLY A 63 -5.76 -30.86 -19.50
N GLY A 64 -5.07 -30.12 -20.37
CA GLY A 64 -5.69 -29.17 -21.31
C GLY A 64 -6.19 -27.86 -20.70
N LYS A 65 -6.01 -27.65 -19.38
CA LYS A 65 -6.41 -26.43 -18.67
C LYS A 65 -5.20 -25.71 -18.09
N PHE A 66 -5.26 -24.39 -18.00
CA PHE A 66 -4.21 -23.61 -17.35
C PHE A 66 -4.49 -23.50 -15.86
N PHE A 67 -3.54 -23.87 -15.01
CA PHE A 67 -3.64 -23.72 -13.55
C PHE A 67 -2.62 -22.71 -13.04
N VAL A 68 -3.00 -21.90 -12.06
CA VAL A 68 -2.10 -20.94 -11.41
C VAL A 68 -1.08 -21.66 -10.54
N LEU A 69 0.21 -21.50 -10.84
CA LEU A 69 1.29 -21.88 -9.93
C LEU A 69 1.53 -20.80 -8.86
N SER A 70 1.51 -19.53 -9.25
CA SER A 70 1.63 -18.41 -8.32
C SER A 70 0.78 -17.22 -8.75
N GLY A 71 0.07 -16.63 -7.79
CA GLY A 71 -0.77 -15.46 -8.02
C GLY A 71 -2.28 -15.70 -7.95
N ASN A 72 -2.78 -16.69 -7.19
CA ASN A 72 -4.23 -16.94 -7.06
C ASN A 72 -5.02 -15.66 -6.66
N ARG A 73 -4.49 -14.84 -5.75
CA ARG A 73 -5.11 -13.55 -5.37
C ARG A 73 -5.18 -12.53 -6.52
N ARG A 74 -4.17 -12.51 -7.40
CA ARG A 74 -4.17 -11.68 -8.62
C ARG A 74 -5.16 -12.19 -9.65
N LEU A 75 -5.27 -13.51 -9.81
CA LEU A 75 -6.27 -14.11 -10.69
C LEU A 75 -7.70 -13.73 -10.27
N TYR A 76 -7.97 -13.70 -8.97
CA TYR A 76 -9.27 -13.24 -8.45
C TYR A 76 -9.59 -11.80 -8.90
N ILE A 77 -8.61 -10.88 -8.77
CA ILE A 77 -8.76 -9.50 -9.26
C ILE A 77 -9.01 -9.49 -10.76
N TYR A 78 -8.19 -10.18 -11.56
CA TYR A 78 -8.35 -10.18 -13.01
C TYR A 78 -9.69 -10.74 -13.49
N ARG A 79 -10.20 -11.78 -12.83
CA ARG A 79 -11.55 -12.29 -13.13
C ARG A 79 -12.64 -11.30 -12.75
N THR A 80 -12.50 -10.62 -11.62
CA THR A 80 -13.46 -9.56 -11.23
C THR A 80 -13.42 -8.39 -12.22
N LEU A 81 -12.24 -8.05 -12.76
CA LEU A 81 -12.10 -7.02 -13.81
C LEU A 81 -12.68 -7.48 -15.15
N GLU A 82 -12.54 -8.75 -15.51
CA GLU A 82 -13.17 -9.36 -16.70
C GLU A 82 -14.70 -9.37 -16.59
N GLU A 83 -15.24 -9.69 -15.40
CA GLU A 83 -16.68 -9.71 -15.11
C GLU A 83 -17.36 -8.35 -15.39
N VAL A 84 -16.68 -7.23 -15.11
CA VAL A 84 -17.20 -5.86 -15.38
C VAL A 84 -16.77 -5.31 -16.75
N GLY A 85 -16.14 -6.12 -17.59
CA GLY A 85 -15.69 -5.70 -18.92
C GLY A 85 -14.50 -4.74 -18.93
N PHE A 86 -13.77 -4.58 -17.81
CA PHE A 86 -12.60 -3.71 -17.74
C PHE A 86 -11.43 -4.26 -18.58
N LEU A 87 -11.28 -5.59 -18.64
CA LEU A 87 -10.26 -6.25 -19.44
C LEU A 87 -10.78 -7.55 -20.06
N SER A 88 -10.20 -7.97 -21.18
CA SER A 88 -10.56 -9.20 -21.90
C SER A 88 -9.47 -10.27 -21.88
N SER A 89 -8.22 -9.87 -21.67
CA SER A 89 -7.06 -10.75 -21.57
C SER A 89 -6.00 -10.20 -20.63
N VAL A 90 -5.19 -11.08 -20.07
CA VAL A 90 -4.04 -10.75 -19.23
C VAL A 90 -2.80 -11.49 -19.69
N GLU A 91 -1.65 -10.82 -19.60
CA GLU A 91 -0.36 -11.44 -19.87
C GLU A 91 0.05 -12.35 -18.71
N VAL A 92 0.38 -13.60 -19.01
CA VAL A 92 0.81 -14.59 -18.03
C VAL A 92 2.05 -15.33 -18.45
N MET A 93 2.82 -15.78 -17.46
CA MET A 93 4.03 -16.56 -17.66
C MET A 93 3.69 -18.05 -17.69
N ARG A 94 3.65 -18.63 -18.89
CA ARG A 94 3.52 -20.08 -19.07
C ARG A 94 4.82 -20.77 -18.66
N CYS A 95 4.72 -21.59 -17.62
CA CYS A 95 5.78 -22.48 -17.18
C CYS A 95 5.67 -23.83 -17.92
N PRO A 96 6.75 -24.31 -18.54
CA PRO A 96 6.76 -25.64 -19.15
C PRO A 96 6.63 -26.71 -18.06
N MET A 97 5.90 -27.78 -18.37
CA MET A 97 5.72 -28.90 -17.43
C MET A 97 7.03 -29.68 -17.30
N ASN A 98 7.57 -29.74 -16.09
CA ASN A 98 8.74 -30.55 -15.71
C ASN A 98 8.54 -31.07 -14.28
N ASP A 99 9.38 -31.99 -13.82
CA ASP A 99 9.22 -32.64 -12.51
C ASP A 99 9.12 -31.64 -11.35
N ARG A 100 9.88 -30.54 -11.39
CA ARG A 100 9.86 -29.51 -10.36
C ARG A 100 8.54 -28.73 -10.36
N VAL A 101 8.05 -28.36 -11.54
CA VAL A 101 6.77 -27.66 -11.71
C VAL A 101 5.61 -28.58 -11.34
N TRP A 102 5.68 -29.87 -11.70
CA TRP A 102 4.70 -30.86 -11.31
C TRP A 102 4.62 -31.00 -9.78
N GLN A 103 5.76 -31.14 -9.10
CA GLN A 103 5.79 -31.18 -7.63
C GLN A 103 5.29 -29.88 -6.99
N GLU A 104 5.55 -28.72 -7.60
CA GLU A 104 5.02 -27.43 -7.13
C GLU A 104 3.49 -27.37 -7.30
N LEU A 105 2.98 -27.84 -8.44
CA LEU A 105 1.55 -27.90 -8.73
C LEU A 105 0.85 -28.87 -7.78
N ASP A 106 1.34 -30.10 -7.66
CA ASP A 106 0.77 -31.16 -6.80
C ASP A 106 0.63 -30.72 -5.34
N LYS A 107 1.66 -30.03 -4.80
CA LYS A 107 1.61 -29.46 -3.44
C LYS A 107 0.59 -28.33 -3.27
N LYS A 108 0.28 -27.61 -4.35
CA LYS A 108 -0.60 -26.44 -4.33
C LYS A 108 -2.02 -26.74 -4.77
N LEU A 109 -2.22 -27.81 -5.53
CA LEU A 109 -3.49 -28.19 -6.12
C LEU A 109 -4.39 -28.77 -5.03
N THR A 110 -5.00 -27.88 -4.26
CA THR A 110 -5.96 -28.24 -3.21
C THR A 110 -7.40 -28.13 -3.69
N THR A 111 -7.62 -27.71 -4.95
CA THR A 111 -8.96 -27.39 -5.44
C THR A 111 -9.89 -28.61 -5.58
N LYS A 112 -11.09 -28.54 -5.00
CA LYS A 112 -12.18 -29.52 -5.17
C LYS A 112 -13.05 -29.22 -6.39
N CYS A 113 -13.14 -27.95 -6.79
CA CYS A 113 -13.98 -27.45 -7.88
C CYS A 113 -13.22 -27.29 -9.21
N MET A 114 -12.12 -28.04 -9.43
CA MET A 114 -11.28 -27.93 -10.63
C MET A 114 -10.79 -26.50 -10.91
N GLY A 115 -10.63 -25.71 -9.84
CA GLY A 115 -10.15 -24.33 -9.87
C GLY A 115 -11.08 -23.35 -10.57
N GLU A 116 -12.38 -23.64 -10.66
CA GLU A 116 -13.36 -22.72 -11.26
C GLU A 116 -13.72 -21.57 -10.35
N THR A 117 -13.79 -21.82 -9.06
CA THR A 117 -14.09 -20.84 -8.03
C THR A 117 -13.01 -20.87 -6.95
N VAL A 118 -13.02 -19.86 -6.08
CA VAL A 118 -12.13 -19.81 -4.92
C VAL A 118 -12.86 -19.14 -3.77
N ASP A 119 -12.73 -19.71 -2.57
CA ASP A 119 -13.30 -19.12 -1.37
C ASP A 119 -12.38 -18.03 -0.81
N ILE A 120 -12.96 -16.91 -0.37
CA ILE A 120 -12.22 -15.86 0.32
C ILE A 120 -12.20 -16.14 1.81
N ARG A 121 -11.01 -16.34 2.37
CA ARG A 121 -10.79 -16.43 3.82
C ARG A 121 -10.71 -15.03 4.38
N THR A 122 -11.80 -14.61 5.00
CA THR A 122 -11.91 -13.39 5.79
C THR A 122 -12.73 -13.68 7.05
N ARG A 123 -12.73 -12.73 8.01
CA ARG A 123 -13.54 -12.86 9.24
C ARG A 123 -15.01 -12.58 8.98
N ASP A 124 -15.31 -11.73 8.00
CA ASP A 124 -16.65 -11.28 7.67
C ASP A 124 -16.82 -11.30 6.15
N ILE A 125 -17.41 -12.38 5.64
CA ILE A 125 -17.58 -12.58 4.20
C ILE A 125 -18.65 -11.64 3.63
N ASP A 126 -19.67 -11.31 4.42
CA ASP A 126 -20.77 -10.45 4.00
C ASP A 126 -20.28 -9.02 3.83
N ASP A 127 -19.45 -8.53 4.76
CA ASP A 127 -18.79 -7.23 4.63
C ASP A 127 -17.89 -7.17 3.40
N PHE A 128 -17.10 -8.22 3.15
CA PHE A 128 -16.21 -8.29 1.98
C PHE A 128 -17.01 -8.25 0.66
N LEU A 129 -18.10 -9.00 0.56
CA LEU A 129 -18.96 -8.99 -0.63
C LEU A 129 -19.70 -7.66 -0.79
N SER A 130 -20.17 -7.06 0.31
CA SER A 130 -20.79 -5.73 0.28
C SER A 130 -19.81 -4.66 -0.20
N GLU A 131 -18.55 -4.70 0.26
CA GLU A 131 -17.51 -3.77 -0.18
C GLU A 131 -17.15 -3.97 -1.66
N ARG A 132 -17.02 -5.24 -2.10
CA ARG A 132 -16.82 -5.55 -3.53
C ARG A 132 -17.93 -4.93 -4.37
N GLU A 133 -19.19 -5.16 -4.01
CA GLU A 133 -20.33 -4.68 -4.80
C GLU A 133 -20.36 -3.15 -4.90
N LYS A 134 -20.10 -2.45 -3.79
CA LYS A 134 -19.99 -0.98 -3.78
C LYS A 134 -18.91 -0.47 -4.73
N ILE A 135 -17.75 -1.15 -4.77
CA ILE A 135 -16.66 -0.79 -5.68
C ILE A 135 -17.12 -0.96 -7.14
N LEU A 136 -17.75 -2.09 -7.48
CA LEU A 136 -18.22 -2.37 -8.83
C LEU A 136 -19.35 -1.43 -9.27
N GLU A 137 -20.32 -1.16 -8.39
CA GLU A 137 -21.41 -0.22 -8.63
C GLU A 137 -20.87 1.19 -8.91
N SER A 138 -19.92 1.65 -8.10
CA SER A 138 -19.29 2.96 -8.30
C SER A 138 -18.55 3.08 -9.63
N TYR A 139 -17.94 1.98 -10.11
CA TYR A 139 -17.29 1.94 -11.41
C TYR A 139 -18.31 1.99 -12.56
N SER A 140 -19.38 1.19 -12.49
CA SER A 140 -20.45 1.15 -13.49
C SER A 140 -21.13 2.51 -13.65
N LEU A 141 -21.40 3.22 -12.54
CA LEU A 141 -21.98 4.57 -12.57
C LEU A 141 -21.08 5.57 -13.30
N ARG A 142 -19.75 5.52 -13.06
CA ARG A 142 -18.79 6.39 -13.78
C ARG A 142 -18.72 6.08 -15.26
N GLN A 143 -18.75 4.80 -15.65
CA GLN A 143 -18.79 4.41 -17.06
C GLN A 143 -20.06 4.94 -17.75
N ALA A 144 -21.22 4.86 -17.07
CA ALA A 144 -22.46 5.43 -17.60
C ALA A 144 -22.35 6.95 -17.80
N GLN A 145 -21.79 7.68 -16.84
CA GLN A 145 -21.59 9.12 -16.94
C GLN A 145 -20.62 9.52 -18.07
N ASN A 146 -19.54 8.76 -18.26
CA ASN A 146 -18.57 9.02 -19.33
C ASN A 146 -19.14 8.79 -20.74
N ASN A 147 -20.08 7.86 -20.88
CA ASN A 147 -20.72 7.61 -22.19
C ASN A 147 -21.67 8.74 -22.58
N VAL A 148 -22.40 9.31 -21.62
CA VAL A 148 -23.36 10.41 -21.86
C VAL A 148 -22.66 11.71 -22.25
N SER A 149 -21.48 12.00 -21.70
CA SER A 149 -20.74 13.23 -22.04
C SER A 149 -20.09 13.22 -23.42
N SER A 150 -20.08 12.09 -24.13
CA SER A 150 -19.49 11.97 -25.46
C SER A 150 -20.46 12.22 -26.62
N SER A 151 -21.77 12.35 -26.37
CA SER A 151 -22.79 12.43 -27.41
C SER A 151 -23.29 13.84 -27.77
N ASP A 152 -22.88 14.91 -27.07
CA ASP A 152 -23.49 16.25 -27.18
C ASP A 152 -22.78 17.23 -28.14
N SER A 153 -22.06 16.76 -29.18
CA SER A 153 -21.34 17.66 -30.09
C SER A 153 -21.86 17.78 -31.53
N ASP A 154 -22.91 17.07 -31.97
CA ASP A 154 -23.32 17.08 -33.39
C ASP A 154 -24.83 17.10 -33.66
N GLU A 155 -25.61 17.98 -33.01
CA GLU A 155 -26.93 18.37 -33.55
C GLU A 155 -27.06 19.88 -33.71
N THR A 156 -26.49 20.35 -34.83
CA THR A 156 -26.98 21.57 -35.49
C THR A 156 -28.03 21.18 -36.53
N GLY A 157 -29.29 21.52 -36.26
CA GLY A 157 -30.30 21.75 -37.28
C GLY A 157 -31.46 20.75 -37.31
N SER A 158 -32.61 21.19 -36.82
CA SER A 158 -33.79 21.40 -37.68
C SER A 158 -34.95 21.96 -36.85
N GLU A 159 -35.34 23.17 -37.23
CA GLU A 159 -36.62 23.77 -36.86
C GLU A 159 -37.75 22.89 -37.40
N SER A 160 -38.72 22.53 -36.56
CA SER A 160 -40.05 22.22 -37.06
C SER A 160 -41.12 22.70 -36.09
N ASP A 161 -41.88 23.65 -36.62
CA ASP A 161 -43.15 24.12 -36.11
C ASP A 161 -44.13 22.96 -35.92
N THR A 162 -44.84 22.91 -34.79
CA THR A 162 -46.17 22.30 -34.78
C THR A 162 -47.06 22.94 -33.73
N SER A 163 -47.99 23.74 -34.25
CA SER A 163 -49.16 24.27 -33.58
C SER A 163 -50.19 23.17 -33.29
N SER A 164 -50.76 23.18 -32.09
CA SER A 164 -52.13 22.71 -31.89
C SER A 164 -52.74 23.39 -30.66
N SER A 165 -53.75 24.21 -30.97
CA SER A 165 -54.68 24.93 -30.12
C SER A 165 -55.70 24.00 -29.48
N GLU A 166 -55.94 24.14 -28.18
CA GLU A 166 -57.23 23.82 -27.56
C GLU A 166 -57.64 24.99 -26.65
N ASP A 167 -58.88 25.44 -26.88
CA ASP A 167 -59.53 26.59 -26.29
C ASP A 167 -59.97 26.30 -24.84
N GLU A 168 -59.46 27.05 -23.87
CA GLU A 168 -60.04 27.17 -22.54
C GLU A 168 -60.38 28.64 -22.23
N GLU A 169 -61.56 28.84 -21.64
CA GLU A 169 -62.22 30.11 -21.41
C GLU A 169 -61.39 31.11 -20.56
N PRO A 170 -61.47 32.43 -20.88
CA PRO A 170 -60.67 33.44 -20.19
C PRO A 170 -61.28 33.84 -18.85
N GLU A 171 -60.63 33.43 -17.76
CA GLU A 171 -60.74 34.09 -16.46
C GLU A 171 -60.12 35.52 -16.53
N PRO A 172 -60.64 36.48 -15.74
CA PRO A 172 -60.30 37.90 -15.86
C PRO A 172 -58.79 38.16 -15.67
N SER A 173 -58.14 38.47 -16.78
CA SER A 173 -56.71 38.74 -16.90
C SER A 173 -56.34 40.04 -16.16
N ASN A 174 -55.77 39.86 -14.98
CA ASN A 174 -54.98 40.89 -14.31
C ASN A 174 -53.64 41.00 -15.05
N GLU A 175 -53.65 41.66 -16.22
CA GLU A 175 -52.49 41.83 -17.11
C GLU A 175 -51.39 42.61 -16.38
N LYS A 176 -50.45 41.85 -15.82
CA LYS A 176 -49.20 42.40 -15.31
C LYS A 176 -48.40 42.90 -16.50
N SER A 177 -47.98 44.17 -16.42
CA SER A 177 -47.14 44.83 -17.43
C SER A 177 -46.02 43.88 -17.93
N PRO A 178 -45.74 43.83 -19.25
CA PRO A 178 -44.66 43.02 -19.83
C PRO A 178 -43.30 43.20 -19.15
N SER A 179 -43.07 44.36 -18.51
CA SER A 179 -41.88 44.61 -17.69
C SER A 179 -41.79 43.72 -16.45
N GLN A 180 -42.93 43.44 -15.78
CA GLN A 180 -42.99 42.57 -14.60
C GLN A 180 -42.81 41.09 -14.96
N GLN A 181 -43.15 40.69 -16.19
CA GLN A 181 -42.99 39.31 -16.63
C GLN A 181 -41.52 39.01 -16.99
N ARG A 182 -40.81 39.98 -17.59
CA ARG A 182 -39.36 39.88 -17.84
C ARG A 182 -38.54 39.82 -16.55
N SER A 183 -38.88 40.65 -15.55
CA SER A 183 -38.18 40.60 -14.26
C SER A 183 -38.41 39.28 -13.54
N ARG A 184 -39.65 38.74 -13.54
CA ARG A 184 -39.94 37.42 -12.97
C ARG A 184 -39.17 36.28 -13.64
N SER A 185 -39.12 36.24 -14.97
CA SER A 185 -38.36 35.21 -15.70
C SER A 185 -36.87 35.27 -15.34
N LYS A 186 -36.30 36.47 -15.26
CA LYS A 186 -34.89 36.66 -14.91
C LYS A 186 -34.59 36.30 -13.45
N ILE A 187 -35.53 36.58 -12.53
CA ILE A 187 -35.44 36.14 -11.13
C ILE A 187 -35.48 34.62 -11.02
N GLU A 188 -36.35 33.94 -11.78
CA GLU A 188 -36.46 32.48 -11.74
C GLU A 188 -35.21 31.80 -12.33
N GLU A 189 -34.64 32.37 -13.39
CA GLU A 189 -33.35 31.96 -13.97
C GLU A 189 -32.21 32.10 -12.95
N LEU A 190 -32.09 33.26 -12.29
CA LEU A 190 -31.10 33.50 -11.24
C LEU A 190 -31.28 32.54 -10.05
N ARG A 191 -32.52 32.23 -9.65
CA ARG A 191 -32.81 31.24 -8.61
C ARG A 191 -32.39 29.84 -9.01
N SER A 192 -32.58 29.46 -10.27
CA SER A 192 -32.11 28.17 -10.80
C SER A 192 -30.59 28.06 -10.74
N HIS A 193 -29.88 29.11 -11.19
CA HIS A 193 -28.42 29.19 -11.12
C HIS A 193 -27.91 29.15 -9.67
N LEU A 194 -28.59 29.82 -8.74
CA LEU A 194 -28.24 29.79 -7.32
C LEU A 194 -28.40 28.38 -6.73
N ARG A 195 -29.51 27.68 -7.03
CA ARG A 195 -29.72 26.29 -6.57
C ARG A 195 -28.67 25.34 -7.13
N ALA A 196 -28.31 25.48 -8.41
CA ALA A 196 -27.24 24.70 -9.03
C ALA A 196 -25.89 24.97 -8.33
N ALA A 197 -25.55 26.24 -8.11
CA ALA A 197 -24.32 26.62 -7.40
C ALA A 197 -24.31 26.13 -5.94
N GLN A 198 -25.46 26.09 -5.26
CA GLN A 198 -25.59 25.53 -3.91
C GLN A 198 -25.39 24.02 -3.89
N ALA A 199 -25.97 23.29 -4.85
CA ALA A 199 -25.76 21.85 -4.98
C ALA A 199 -24.27 21.54 -5.22
N ASP A 200 -23.62 22.28 -6.12
CA ASP A 200 -22.19 22.18 -6.37
C ASP A 200 -21.38 22.48 -5.08
N CYS A 201 -21.72 23.55 -4.36
CA CYS A 201 -21.04 23.90 -3.11
C CYS A 201 -21.20 22.82 -2.04
N SER A 202 -22.38 22.23 -1.88
CA SER A 202 -22.64 21.13 -0.94
C SER A 202 -21.79 19.91 -1.27
N GLU A 203 -21.67 19.56 -2.56
CA GLU A 203 -20.77 18.52 -3.02
C GLU A 203 -19.31 18.86 -2.68
N TYR A 204 -18.86 20.10 -2.92
CA TYR A 204 -17.51 20.55 -2.55
C TYR A 204 -17.26 20.47 -1.03
N TYR A 205 -18.22 20.81 -0.18
CA TYR A 205 -18.08 20.67 1.27
C TYR A 205 -17.92 19.21 1.68
N SER A 206 -18.70 18.30 1.09
CA SER A 206 -18.56 16.86 1.35
C SER A 206 -17.18 16.33 0.92
N ILE A 207 -16.66 16.82 -0.21
CA ILE A 207 -15.33 16.49 -0.71
C ILE A 207 -14.24 17.02 0.25
N ILE A 208 -14.37 18.28 0.69
CA ILE A 208 -13.45 18.89 1.66
C ILE A 208 -13.43 18.08 2.95
N GLU A 209 -14.60 17.73 3.50
CA GLU A 209 -14.71 16.96 4.73
C GLU A 209 -14.05 15.57 4.60
N ARG A 210 -14.24 14.91 3.45
CA ARG A 210 -13.58 13.63 3.13
C ARG A 210 -12.06 13.79 3.09
N TYR A 211 -11.55 14.88 2.49
CA TYR A 211 -10.11 15.16 2.48
C TYR A 211 -9.56 15.51 3.86
N GLU A 212 -10.27 16.29 4.66
CA GLU A 212 -9.87 16.62 6.04
C GLU A 212 -9.79 15.34 6.90
N ARG A 213 -10.77 14.44 6.78
CA ARG A 213 -10.73 13.12 7.43
C ARG A 213 -9.53 12.29 6.95
N LYS A 214 -9.26 12.27 5.64
CA LYS A 214 -8.10 11.57 5.06
C LYS A 214 -6.77 12.15 5.57
N ILE A 215 -6.65 13.47 5.63
CA ILE A 215 -5.48 14.18 6.17
C ILE A 215 -5.27 13.81 7.65
N ALA A 216 -6.32 13.86 8.47
CA ALA A 216 -6.24 13.51 9.88
C ALA A 216 -5.82 12.05 10.10
N ASP A 217 -6.32 11.11 9.28
CA ASP A 217 -5.88 9.71 9.32
C ASP A 217 -4.41 9.55 8.91
N LEU A 218 -3.97 10.22 7.85
CA LEU A 218 -2.57 10.21 7.41
C LEU A 218 -1.63 10.79 8.49
N GLN A 219 -2.03 11.87 9.16
CA GLN A 219 -1.28 12.47 10.26
C GLN A 219 -1.17 11.51 11.46
N ARG A 220 -2.24 10.80 11.81
CA ARG A 220 -2.23 9.76 12.85
C ARG A 220 -1.28 8.61 12.49
N LYS A 221 -1.36 8.12 11.25
CA LYS A 221 -0.45 7.08 10.73
C LYS A 221 1.01 7.51 10.78
N LEU A 222 1.31 8.73 10.33
CA LEU A 222 2.65 9.29 10.33
C LEU A 222 3.20 9.46 11.77
N THR A 223 2.38 9.90 12.70
CA THR A 223 2.74 10.02 14.12
C THR A 223 3.04 8.65 14.74
N SER A 224 2.22 7.64 14.43
CA SER A 224 2.45 6.26 14.87
C SER A 224 3.78 5.70 14.33
N LEU A 225 4.06 5.88 13.04
CA LEU A 225 5.32 5.44 12.43
C LEU A 225 6.54 6.14 13.04
N ARG A 226 6.46 7.46 13.28
CA ARG A 226 7.52 8.20 13.99
C ARG A 226 7.78 7.63 15.38
N ARG A 227 6.72 7.27 16.13
CA ARG A 227 6.86 6.65 17.45
C ARG A 227 7.50 5.27 17.37
N GLN A 228 7.14 4.46 16.37
CA GLN A 228 7.78 3.16 16.13
C GLN A 228 9.26 3.29 15.78
N LEU A 229 9.60 4.25 14.91
CA LEU A 229 10.99 4.54 14.54
C LEU A 229 11.81 5.01 15.75
N GLY A 230 11.24 5.88 16.60
CA GLY A 230 11.89 6.30 17.85
C GLY A 230 12.15 5.14 18.81
N LYS A 231 11.19 4.20 18.95
CA LYS A 231 11.38 2.98 19.75
C LYS A 231 12.48 2.10 19.18
N ALA A 232 12.51 1.88 17.86
CA ALA A 232 13.52 1.08 17.20
C ALA A 232 14.92 1.70 17.36
N SER A 233 15.04 3.03 17.22
CA SER A 233 16.29 3.77 17.47
C SER A 233 16.77 3.56 18.91
N ALA A 234 15.90 3.78 19.90
CA ALA A 234 16.26 3.63 21.31
C ALA A 234 16.69 2.19 21.68
N ILE A 235 16.10 1.17 21.04
CA ILE A 235 16.54 -0.22 21.19
C ILE A 235 17.94 -0.41 20.59
N GLY A 236 18.18 0.17 19.41
CA GLY A 236 19.50 0.17 18.78
C GLY A 236 20.57 0.83 19.66
N ASP A 237 20.28 1.99 20.23
CA ASP A 237 21.20 2.74 21.09
C ASP A 237 21.54 1.95 22.37
N ARG A 238 20.53 1.37 23.04
CA ARG A 238 20.75 0.48 24.21
C ARG A 238 21.54 -0.78 23.85
N ALA A 239 21.29 -1.36 22.68
CA ALA A 239 22.04 -2.52 22.22
C ALA A 239 23.52 -2.17 21.98
N MET A 240 23.81 -0.97 21.49
CA MET A 240 25.17 -0.46 21.31
C MET A 240 25.85 -0.16 22.66
N GLU A 241 25.18 0.53 23.57
CA GLU A 241 25.71 0.80 24.92
C GLU A 241 26.08 -0.51 25.65
N THR A 242 25.19 -1.51 25.62
CA THR A 242 25.48 -2.82 26.25
C THR A 242 26.59 -3.59 25.54
N TYR A 243 26.77 -3.41 24.23
CA TYR A 243 27.89 -3.99 23.50
C TYR A 243 29.22 -3.35 23.90
N ASP A 244 29.27 -2.02 24.02
CA ASP A 244 30.48 -1.29 24.40
C ASP A 244 30.89 -1.58 25.86
N VAL A 245 29.94 -1.66 26.79
CA VAL A 245 30.21 -2.07 28.18
C VAL A 245 30.79 -3.48 28.24
N LYS A 246 30.25 -4.44 27.48
CA LYS A 246 30.79 -5.82 27.40
C LYS A 246 32.16 -5.87 26.72
N LYS A 247 32.44 -4.98 25.77
CA LYS A 247 33.73 -4.87 25.11
C LYS A 247 34.79 -4.31 26.07
N MET A 248 34.44 -3.30 26.87
CA MET A 248 35.31 -2.76 27.93
C MET A 248 35.60 -3.79 29.02
N ASP A 249 34.59 -4.51 29.54
CA ASP A 249 34.81 -5.56 30.56
C ASP A 249 35.74 -6.67 30.04
N ARG A 250 35.63 -7.04 28.76
CA ARG A 250 36.58 -7.99 28.13
C ARG A 250 37.99 -7.42 27.99
N ALA A 251 38.15 -6.13 27.69
CA ALA A 251 39.45 -5.48 27.62
C ALA A 251 40.09 -5.38 29.01
N SER A 252 39.34 -4.93 30.02
CA SER A 252 39.78 -4.89 31.42
C SER A 252 40.15 -6.27 31.96
N ARG A 253 39.41 -7.32 31.60
CA ARG A 253 39.78 -8.71 31.95
C ARG A 253 41.04 -9.19 31.23
N ARG A 254 41.31 -8.75 29.99
CA ARG A 254 42.57 -9.05 29.31
C ARG A 254 43.73 -8.34 29.98
N ASP A 255 43.58 -7.06 30.32
CA ASP A 255 44.61 -6.30 31.04
C ASP A 255 44.89 -6.89 32.42
N ALA A 256 43.85 -7.25 33.18
CA ALA A 256 44.02 -7.92 34.47
C ALA A 256 44.73 -9.27 34.33
N LYS A 257 44.40 -10.05 33.29
CA LYS A 257 45.06 -11.31 33.01
C LYS A 257 46.51 -11.13 32.55
N GLN A 258 46.81 -10.07 31.79
CA GLN A 258 48.16 -9.73 31.34
C GLN A 258 49.03 -9.28 32.52
N ARG A 259 48.46 -8.51 33.48
CA ARG A 259 49.15 -8.16 34.73
C ARG A 259 49.51 -9.39 35.56
N ILE A 260 48.57 -10.31 35.77
CA ILE A 260 48.85 -11.57 36.47
C ILE A 260 49.93 -12.39 35.73
N LEU A 261 49.91 -12.41 34.39
CA LEU A 261 50.93 -13.11 33.61
C LEU A 261 52.31 -12.47 33.77
N ASN A 262 52.38 -11.13 33.75
CA ASN A 262 53.63 -10.39 33.90
C ASN A 262 54.19 -10.54 35.33
N ASP A 263 53.33 -10.56 36.37
CA ASP A 263 53.75 -10.80 37.75
C ASP A 263 54.35 -12.21 37.93
N PHE A 264 53.87 -13.20 37.17
CA PHE A 264 54.45 -14.55 37.17
C PHE A 264 55.80 -14.65 36.44
N VAL A 265 56.05 -13.82 35.43
CA VAL A 265 57.32 -13.84 34.67
C VAL A 265 58.46 -13.17 35.44
N VAL A 266 58.17 -12.30 36.41
CA VAL A 266 59.21 -11.64 37.24
C VAL A 266 59.76 -12.56 38.34
N SER A 267 59.12 -13.68 38.66
CA SER A 267 59.58 -14.59 39.73
C SER A 267 60.55 -15.70 39.27
N GLU A 268 60.77 -15.89 37.96
CA GLU A 268 61.68 -16.95 37.47
C GLU A 268 63.17 -16.51 37.46
N ASP A 269 63.46 -15.22 37.39
CA ASP A 269 64.85 -14.72 37.36
C ASP A 269 65.50 -14.59 38.76
N GLU A 270 64.75 -14.66 39.85
CA GLU A 270 65.30 -14.62 41.23
C GLU A 270 65.69 -16.00 41.79
N MET A 271 65.41 -17.10 41.07
CA MET A 271 65.73 -18.48 41.51
C MET A 271 67.00 -19.07 40.85
N ALA A 272 67.74 -18.29 40.06
CA ALA A 272 68.96 -18.72 39.37
C ALA A 272 70.22 -18.70 40.27
N GLY A 273 70.07 -19.08 41.53
CA GLY A 273 71.12 -18.97 42.55
C GLY A 273 71.18 -20.14 43.52
N SER A 274 71.06 -21.40 43.08
CA SER A 274 71.65 -22.49 43.86
C SER A 274 72.06 -23.70 43.01
N ASP A 275 73.33 -23.99 43.18
CA ASP A 275 74.10 -25.13 42.73
C ASP A 275 73.60 -26.43 43.38
N ARG A 276 73.29 -27.48 42.59
CA ARG A 276 73.77 -28.87 42.76
C ARG A 276 72.93 -29.96 42.06
N ARG A 277 73.70 -30.86 41.44
CA ARG A 277 73.47 -32.31 41.18
C ARG A 277 72.49 -32.69 40.08
N LYS A 278 73.09 -33.00 38.92
CA LYS A 278 72.53 -33.76 37.80
C LYS A 278 72.13 -35.18 38.23
N PRO A 279 70.88 -35.63 38.04
CA PRO A 279 70.57 -37.05 37.98
C PRO A 279 70.77 -37.56 36.54
N LYS A 280 71.65 -38.54 36.39
CA LYS A 280 71.72 -39.40 35.20
C LYS A 280 70.51 -40.33 35.23
N CYS A 281 69.53 -40.11 34.35
CA CYS A 281 68.57 -41.15 34.00
C CYS A 281 68.31 -41.11 32.49
N SER A 282 69.09 -41.92 31.77
CA SER A 282 68.85 -42.25 30.37
C SER A 282 67.64 -43.20 30.29
N LYS A 283 66.47 -42.68 29.95
CA LYS A 283 65.36 -43.51 29.46
C LYS A 283 64.77 -42.85 28.24
N ARG A 284 65.16 -43.36 27.07
CA ARG A 284 64.41 -43.49 25.82
C ARG A 284 62.96 -42.97 25.89
N TRP A 285 62.74 -41.69 25.62
CA TRP A 285 61.43 -41.17 25.28
C TRP A 285 61.23 -41.42 23.79
N SER A 286 60.47 -42.46 23.47
CA SER A 286 59.97 -42.66 22.11
C SER A 286 59.17 -41.43 21.71
N THR A 287 59.57 -40.82 20.60
CA THR A 287 58.88 -39.76 19.87
C THR A 287 57.48 -40.23 19.48
N ARG A 288 56.53 -40.14 20.41
CA ARG A 288 55.11 -40.34 20.11
C ARG A 288 54.61 -39.01 19.57
N GLN A 289 54.72 -38.83 18.26
CA GLN A 289 54.06 -37.78 17.52
C GLN A 289 52.55 -37.93 17.72
N HIS A 290 52.02 -37.28 18.76
CA HIS A 290 50.60 -37.01 18.86
C HIS A 290 50.35 -35.66 18.19
N ASP A 291 50.29 -35.66 16.86
CA ASP A 291 49.96 -34.50 16.02
C ASP A 291 48.45 -34.18 16.06
N GLY A 292 47.88 -34.18 17.28
CA GLY A 292 46.48 -33.92 17.50
C GLY A 292 46.28 -32.63 18.31
N PRO A 293 45.34 -31.75 17.90
CA PRO A 293 45.03 -30.58 18.70
C PRO A 293 44.57 -31.02 20.08
N THR A 294 45.23 -30.45 21.09
CA THR A 294 44.94 -30.67 22.50
C THR A 294 43.48 -30.36 22.80
N LYS A 295 42.94 -30.98 23.86
CA LYS A 295 41.55 -30.72 24.31
C LYS A 295 41.29 -29.22 24.54
N ARG A 296 42.33 -28.46 24.90
CA ARG A 296 42.29 -27.00 25.07
C ARG A 296 42.14 -26.29 23.73
N GLU A 297 42.90 -26.67 22.70
CA GLU A 297 42.79 -26.09 21.35
C GLU A 297 41.43 -26.36 20.71
N ARG A 298 40.89 -27.58 20.88
CA ARG A 298 39.51 -27.91 20.45
C ARG A 298 38.44 -27.08 21.16
N LYS A 299 38.67 -26.69 22.42
CA LYS A 299 37.76 -25.82 23.16
C LYS A 299 37.88 -24.36 22.69
N MET A 300 39.09 -23.89 22.42
CA MET A 300 39.35 -22.53 21.92
C MET A 300 38.78 -22.31 20.52
N THR A 301 38.95 -23.27 19.62
CA THR A 301 38.36 -23.25 18.27
C THR A 301 36.84 -23.19 18.33
N LYS A 302 36.18 -24.04 19.11
CA LYS A 302 34.72 -23.96 19.33
C LYS A 302 34.24 -22.61 19.86
N ILE A 303 35.02 -21.98 20.75
CA ILE A 303 34.70 -20.64 21.26
C ILE A 303 34.88 -19.58 20.17
N ALA A 304 35.93 -19.70 19.35
CA ALA A 304 36.18 -18.80 18.22
C ALA A 304 35.05 -18.90 17.18
N ASP A 305 34.66 -20.11 16.78
CA ASP A 305 33.57 -20.34 15.82
C ASP A 305 32.25 -19.77 16.33
N LYS A 306 31.90 -20.04 17.60
CA LYS A 306 30.69 -19.48 18.21
C LYS A 306 30.73 -17.95 18.27
N THR A 307 31.91 -17.37 18.51
CA THR A 307 32.09 -15.90 18.51
C THR A 307 31.93 -15.32 17.12
N GLN A 308 32.50 -15.95 16.09
CA GLN A 308 32.33 -15.54 14.69
C GLN A 308 30.88 -15.63 14.25
N GLN A 309 30.17 -16.70 14.62
CA GLN A 309 28.74 -16.83 14.37
C GLN A 309 27.94 -15.69 15.01
N THR A 310 28.19 -15.38 16.29
CA THR A 310 27.50 -14.25 16.96
C THR A 310 27.80 -12.91 16.28
N ILE A 311 29.04 -12.69 15.82
CA ILE A 311 29.39 -11.47 15.08
C ILE A 311 28.64 -11.40 13.74
N ALA A 312 28.52 -12.52 13.02
CA ALA A 312 27.78 -12.59 11.77
C ALA A 312 26.28 -12.30 11.98
N GLU A 313 25.67 -12.88 13.02
CA GLU A 313 24.28 -12.61 13.40
C GLU A 313 24.06 -11.14 13.77
N CYS A 314 24.98 -10.52 14.53
CA CYS A 314 24.93 -9.09 14.84
C CYS A 314 25.03 -8.21 13.59
N LYS A 315 25.92 -8.55 12.63
CA LYS A 315 26.05 -7.84 11.35
C LYS A 315 24.77 -7.95 10.52
N GLN A 316 24.18 -9.14 10.45
CA GLN A 316 22.92 -9.35 9.73
C GLN A 316 21.79 -8.54 10.36
N ARG A 317 21.62 -8.59 11.69
CA ARG A 317 20.60 -7.77 12.39
C ARG A 317 20.78 -6.28 12.15
N ARG A 318 22.02 -5.78 12.10
CA ARG A 318 22.29 -4.37 11.78
C ARG A 318 21.84 -4.02 10.36
N LYS A 319 22.11 -4.90 9.39
CA LYS A 319 21.63 -4.74 8.02
C LYS A 319 20.10 -4.74 7.97
N ASP A 320 19.44 -5.67 8.64
CA ASP A 320 17.98 -5.74 8.69
C ASP A 320 17.35 -4.47 9.29
N ILE A 321 17.97 -3.90 10.34
CA ILE A 321 17.54 -2.60 10.92
C ILE A 321 17.72 -1.46 9.91
N GLN A 322 18.84 -1.41 9.18
CA GLN A 322 19.08 -0.40 8.15
C GLN A 322 18.07 -0.52 7.00
N ASP A 323 17.81 -1.73 6.51
CA ASP A 323 16.84 -1.99 5.46
C ASP A 323 15.42 -1.59 5.93
N TYR A 324 15.05 -1.89 7.18
CA TYR A 324 13.80 -1.44 7.78
C TYR A 324 13.68 0.09 7.86
N GLN A 325 14.77 0.79 8.22
CA GLN A 325 14.80 2.26 8.25
C GLN A 325 14.60 2.85 6.85
N VAL A 326 15.23 2.29 5.82
CA VAL A 326 15.07 2.73 4.42
C VAL A 326 13.62 2.55 3.96
N VAL A 327 13.03 1.37 4.15
CA VAL A 327 11.63 1.10 3.78
C VAL A 327 10.67 2.02 4.54
N SER A 328 10.91 2.24 5.83
CA SER A 328 10.11 3.16 6.64
C SER A 328 10.18 4.60 6.14
N ASN A 329 11.37 5.08 5.76
CA ASN A 329 11.57 6.42 5.20
C ASN A 329 10.86 6.60 3.85
N ILE A 330 10.93 5.60 2.97
CA ILE A 330 10.19 5.60 1.69
C ILE A 330 8.68 5.73 1.96
N LYS A 331 8.15 4.96 2.91
CA LYS A 331 6.74 5.01 3.29
C LYS A 331 6.33 6.38 3.84
N VAL A 332 7.15 6.97 4.71
CA VAL A 332 6.91 8.33 5.24
C VAL A 332 6.91 9.37 4.12
N ASN A 333 7.84 9.28 3.17
CA ASN A 333 7.89 10.19 2.03
C ASN A 333 6.67 10.05 1.10
N LYS A 334 6.22 8.82 0.83
CA LYS A 334 4.97 8.59 0.08
C LYS A 334 3.76 9.22 0.78
N LEU A 335 3.64 9.05 2.10
CA LEU A 335 2.56 9.68 2.88
C LEU A 335 2.63 11.21 2.86
N ARG A 336 3.83 11.79 2.85
CA ARG A 336 4.02 13.25 2.71
C ARG A 336 3.57 13.77 1.34
N LEU A 337 3.89 13.05 0.27
CA LEU A 337 3.43 13.42 -1.08
C LEU A 337 1.90 13.41 -1.17
N ASN A 338 1.27 12.33 -0.70
CA ASN A 338 -0.20 12.23 -0.67
C ASN A 338 -0.85 13.33 0.19
N LEU A 339 -0.21 13.71 1.31
CA LEU A 339 -0.68 14.81 2.15
C LEU A 339 -0.58 16.16 1.44
N ASN A 340 0.52 16.41 0.72
CA ASN A 340 0.71 17.66 -0.03
C ASN A 340 -0.31 17.77 -1.17
N GLU A 341 -0.54 16.70 -1.92
CA GLU A 341 -1.54 16.65 -2.98
C GLU A 341 -2.96 16.92 -2.45
N ALA A 342 -3.34 16.26 -1.35
CA ALA A 342 -4.63 16.51 -0.70
C ALA A 342 -4.77 17.98 -0.24
N THR A 343 -3.69 18.57 0.27
CA THR A 343 -3.67 19.97 0.70
C THR A 343 -3.82 20.93 -0.48
N GLN A 344 -3.19 20.64 -1.62
CA GLN A 344 -3.33 21.41 -2.86
C GLN A 344 -4.75 21.34 -3.41
N ASN A 345 -5.34 20.16 -3.47
CA ASN A 345 -6.72 19.98 -3.91
C ASN A 345 -7.71 20.78 -3.04
N LEU A 346 -7.52 20.73 -1.72
CA LEU A 346 -8.32 21.49 -0.77
C LEU A 346 -8.15 23.01 -0.96
N ALA A 347 -6.94 23.49 -1.26
CA ALA A 347 -6.70 24.90 -1.58
C ALA A 347 -7.43 25.34 -2.85
N VAL A 348 -7.45 24.51 -3.91
CA VAL A 348 -8.20 24.77 -5.15
C VAL A 348 -9.70 24.86 -4.88
N CYS A 349 -10.26 23.93 -4.10
CA CYS A 349 -11.68 23.97 -3.72
C CYS A 349 -12.02 25.25 -2.94
N ARG A 350 -11.19 25.64 -1.95
CA ARG A 350 -11.38 26.89 -1.20
C ARG A 350 -11.34 28.12 -2.10
N ALA A 351 -10.43 28.16 -3.08
CA ALA A 351 -10.34 29.25 -4.04
C ALA A 351 -11.61 29.36 -4.92
N LYS A 352 -12.17 28.23 -5.36
CA LYS A 352 -13.45 28.19 -6.10
C LYS A 352 -14.60 28.73 -5.24
N ILE A 353 -14.74 28.27 -4.00
CA ILE A 353 -15.78 28.76 -3.08
C ILE A 353 -15.64 30.27 -2.86
N GLN A 354 -14.41 30.78 -2.68
CA GLN A 354 -14.17 32.22 -2.55
C GLN A 354 -14.49 33.03 -3.81
N ARG A 355 -14.40 32.43 -5.00
CA ARG A 355 -14.81 33.07 -6.24
C ARG A 355 -16.34 33.18 -6.30
N TYR A 356 -17.06 32.10 -6.02
CA TYR A 356 -18.52 32.12 -5.99
C TYR A 356 -19.07 33.12 -4.96
N ARG A 357 -18.47 33.21 -3.77
CA ARG A 357 -18.84 34.23 -2.78
C ARG A 357 -18.69 35.65 -3.30
N ARG A 358 -17.65 35.94 -4.09
CA ARG A 358 -17.45 37.27 -4.69
C ARG A 358 -18.45 37.56 -5.79
N GLU A 359 -18.78 36.56 -6.62
CA GLU A 359 -19.80 36.69 -7.66
C GLU A 359 -21.19 36.95 -7.03
N ILE A 360 -21.53 36.24 -5.95
CA ILE A 360 -22.76 36.48 -5.17
C ILE A 360 -22.77 37.90 -4.59
N GLN A 361 -21.68 38.33 -3.93
CA GLN A 361 -21.59 39.67 -3.37
C GLN A 361 -21.75 40.77 -4.44
N SER A 362 -21.14 40.59 -5.62
CA SER A 362 -21.31 41.54 -6.74
C SER A 362 -22.77 41.64 -7.18
N ILE A 363 -23.49 40.52 -7.24
CA ILE A 363 -24.92 40.50 -7.58
C ILE A 363 -25.75 41.19 -6.49
N GLU A 364 -25.37 41.06 -5.21
CA GLU A 364 -26.01 41.76 -4.10
C GLU A 364 -25.78 43.27 -4.17
N ASP A 365 -24.56 43.70 -4.49
CA ASP A 365 -24.19 45.12 -4.57
C ASP A 365 -24.87 45.83 -5.76
N ASP A 366 -25.08 45.10 -6.87
CA ASP A 366 -25.77 45.62 -8.08
C ASP A 366 -27.30 45.65 -7.94
N ASN A 367 -27.91 44.83 -7.08
CA ASN A 367 -29.36 44.80 -6.82
C ASN A 367 -29.74 45.69 -5.62
N GLN A 368 -29.88 46.99 -5.85
CA GLN A 368 -30.35 47.95 -4.82
C GLN A 368 -31.84 47.78 -4.42
N GLU A 369 -32.61 46.91 -5.07
CA GLU A 369 -33.99 46.56 -4.67
C GLU A 369 -33.97 45.42 -3.63
N GLY A 370 -34.02 45.80 -2.35
CA GLY A 370 -33.77 44.94 -1.18
C GLY A 370 -34.65 43.70 -0.96
N GLU A 371 -35.57 43.34 -1.86
CA GLU A 371 -36.40 42.13 -1.73
C GLU A 371 -35.67 40.84 -2.10
N ILE A 372 -34.73 40.89 -3.06
CA ILE A 372 -33.96 39.70 -3.48
C ILE A 372 -32.90 39.33 -2.44
N ILE A 373 -32.30 40.33 -1.80
CA ILE A 373 -31.24 40.18 -0.79
C ILE A 373 -31.76 39.42 0.45
N HIS A 374 -33.00 39.65 0.88
CA HIS A 374 -33.55 38.98 2.06
C HIS A 374 -33.73 37.47 1.85
N CYS A 375 -34.14 37.04 0.65
CA CYS A 375 -34.27 35.61 0.32
C CYS A 375 -32.91 34.88 0.24
N ILE A 376 -31.86 35.55 -0.28
CA ILE A 376 -30.52 34.94 -0.37
C ILE A 376 -29.89 34.82 1.02
N ARG A 377 -30.06 35.84 1.87
CA ARG A 377 -29.50 35.87 3.23
C ARG A 377 -30.11 34.82 4.15
N ASP A 378 -31.42 34.59 4.07
CA ASP A 378 -32.11 33.58 4.88
C ASP A 378 -31.77 32.13 4.48
N LEU A 379 -31.29 31.91 3.25
CA LEU A 379 -30.83 30.60 2.78
C LEU A 379 -29.42 30.25 3.26
N PHE A 380 -28.55 31.23 3.53
CA PHE A 380 -27.16 30.99 3.95
C PHE A 380 -26.94 31.00 5.48
N VAL A 381 -27.87 31.53 6.27
CA VAL A 381 -27.75 31.58 7.75
C VAL A 381 -28.16 30.25 8.42
N LYS A 382 -28.71 29.29 7.66
CA LYS A 382 -29.20 27.99 8.16
C LYS A 382 -28.22 26.82 8.02
N GLU A 383 -27.03 27.01 7.44
CA GLU A 383 -25.91 26.06 7.43
C GLU A 383 -24.74 26.61 8.24
#